data_AF-A0A3S8T4I6-F1
#
_entry.id   AF-A0A3S8T4I6-F1
#
_cell.length_a   1.000
_cell.length_b   1.000
_cell.length_c   1.000
_cell.angle_alpha   90.00
_cell.angle_beta   90.00
_cell.angle_gamma   90.00
#
_symmetry.space_group_name_H-M   'P 1'
#
loop_
_entity.id
_entity.type
_entity.pdbx_description
1 polymer ?
#
loop_
_entity_poly.entity_id
_entity_poly.type
_entity_poly.pdbx_seq_one_letter_code
_entity_poly.pdbx_strand_id
1 'polypeptide(L)'
;MLCVDLGIFDYLANNPCSVKDLSRKFNISEENIEALLITCCSEGLLHKKDQNFYLAKVSEEYLCENSLFSYKDFIKHLYIELEESRKYSIMRDSITTNIPANLGRQLFKEEFYATQLAENFAKAMYSKSIAPS
;
A
#
# COMPACT_ATOMS: atom_id res chain seq x y z
N MET A 1 -4.37 -2.92 -1.29
CA MET A 1 -2.97 -2.44 -1.37
C MET A 1 -2.06 -3.28 -2.26
N LEU A 2 -2.39 -4.53 -2.61
CA LEU A 2 -1.57 -5.35 -3.50
C LEU A 2 -1.18 -4.64 -4.82
N CYS A 3 -2.07 -3.83 -5.39
CA CYS A 3 -1.75 -3.01 -6.58
C CYS A 3 -0.61 -2.00 -6.37
N VAL A 4 -0.42 -1.49 -5.14
CA VAL A 4 0.70 -0.60 -4.79
C VAL A 4 2.01 -1.39 -4.77
N ASP A 5 2.00 -2.58 -4.16
CA ASP A 5 3.19 -3.42 -4.07
C ASP A 5 3.61 -3.99 -5.44
N LEU A 6 2.63 -4.36 -6.27
CA LEU A 6 2.85 -4.76 -7.65
C LEU A 6 3.30 -3.60 -8.56
N GLY A 7 3.22 -2.34 -8.12
CA GLY A 7 3.58 -1.17 -8.94
C GLY A 7 2.59 -0.87 -10.07
N ILE A 8 1.33 -1.31 -9.93
CA ILE A 8 0.29 -1.10 -10.95
C ILE A 8 -0.04 0.38 -11.10
N PHE A 9 -0.09 1.14 -9.99
CA PHE A 9 -0.37 2.58 -10.04
C PHE A 9 0.72 3.35 -10.81
N ASP A 10 2.00 3.04 -10.58
CA ASP A 10 3.11 3.66 -11.30
C ASP A 10 3.08 3.38 -12.81
N TYR A 11 2.67 2.17 -13.17
CA TYR A 11 2.54 1.81 -14.58
C TYR A 11 1.40 2.59 -15.25
N LEU A 12 0.24 2.66 -14.59
CA LEU A 12 -0.93 3.40 -15.08
C LEU A 12 -0.71 4.92 -15.15
N ALA A 13 0.18 5.47 -14.32
CA ALA A 13 0.51 6.90 -14.33
C ALA A 13 1.08 7.38 -15.67
N ASN A 14 1.77 6.49 -16.37
CA ASN A 14 2.43 6.82 -17.63
C ASN A 14 1.59 6.42 -18.85
N ASN A 15 0.75 5.39 -18.72
CA ASN A 15 -0.09 4.88 -19.80
C ASN A 15 -1.39 4.28 -19.25
N PRO A 16 -2.55 4.84 -19.61
CA PRO A 16 -3.82 4.14 -19.43
C PRO A 16 -3.81 2.84 -20.23
N CYS A 17 -4.13 1.73 -19.59
CA CYS A 17 -3.98 0.39 -20.18
C CYS A 17 -5.18 -0.50 -19.92
N SER A 18 -5.34 -1.50 -20.78
CA SER A 18 -6.37 -2.53 -20.64
C SER A 18 -5.97 -3.63 -19.65
N VAL A 19 -6.94 -4.43 -19.22
CA VAL A 19 -6.69 -5.65 -18.40
C VAL A 19 -5.65 -6.55 -19.06
N LYS A 20 -5.75 -6.72 -20.38
CA LYS A 20 -4.87 -7.59 -21.16
C LYS A 20 -3.43 -7.10 -21.18
N ASP A 21 -3.23 -5.79 -21.27
CA ASP A 21 -1.90 -5.19 -21.26
C ASP A 21 -1.25 -5.35 -19.87
N LEU A 22 -2.03 -5.11 -18.82
CA LEU A 22 -1.59 -5.27 -17.43
C LEU A 22 -1.32 -6.74 -17.09
N SER A 23 -2.17 -7.66 -17.51
CA SER A 23 -1.98 -9.10 -17.35
C SER A 23 -0.66 -9.57 -17.96
N ARG A 24 -0.36 -9.12 -19.19
CA ARG A 24 0.91 -9.42 -19.86
C ARG A 24 2.10 -8.78 -19.14
N LYS A 25 1.97 -7.52 -18.71
CA LYS A 25 3.05 -6.77 -18.06
C LYS A 25 3.45 -7.38 -16.71
N PHE A 26 2.47 -7.78 -15.91
CA PHE A 26 2.68 -8.26 -14.55
C PHE A 26 2.68 -9.79 -14.44
N ASN A 27 2.44 -10.51 -15.55
CA ASN A 27 2.35 -11.98 -15.60
C ASN A 27 1.34 -12.55 -14.59
N ILE A 28 0.15 -11.94 -14.55
CA ILE A 28 -1.00 -12.32 -13.70
C ILE A 28 -2.18 -12.60 -14.63
N SER A 29 -3.06 -13.55 -14.28
CA SER A 29 -4.22 -13.86 -15.12
C SER A 29 -5.14 -12.64 -15.30
N GLU A 30 -5.81 -12.56 -16.46
CA GLU A 30 -6.73 -11.45 -16.75
C GLU A 30 -7.84 -11.34 -15.69
N GLU A 31 -8.37 -12.47 -15.18
CA GLU A 31 -9.42 -12.41 -14.15
C GLU A 31 -8.92 -11.80 -12.84
N ASN A 32 -7.70 -12.13 -12.43
CA ASN A 32 -7.10 -11.61 -11.19
C ASN A 32 -6.75 -10.12 -11.33
N ILE A 33 -6.21 -9.70 -12.47
CA ILE A 33 -5.98 -8.28 -12.76
C ILE A 33 -7.32 -7.52 -12.76
N GLU A 34 -8.34 -8.05 -13.44
CA GLU A 34 -9.64 -7.39 -13.51
C GLU A 34 -10.28 -7.26 -12.12
N ALA A 35 -10.26 -8.31 -11.29
CA ALA A 35 -10.76 -8.24 -9.91
C ALA A 35 -10.04 -7.16 -9.08
N LEU A 36 -8.71 -7.07 -9.19
CA LEU A 36 -7.92 -6.05 -8.51
C LEU A 36 -8.27 -4.63 -8.97
N LEU A 37 -8.40 -4.42 -10.28
CA LEU A 37 -8.70 -3.11 -10.85
C LEU A 37 -10.14 -2.67 -10.54
N ILE A 38 -11.12 -3.58 -10.61
CA ILE A 38 -12.52 -3.30 -10.25
C ILE A 38 -12.61 -2.90 -8.78
N THR A 39 -11.89 -3.59 -7.88
CA THR A 39 -11.82 -3.23 -6.46
C THR A 39 -11.23 -1.82 -6.30
N CYS A 40 -10.18 -1.47 -7.06
CA CYS A 40 -9.63 -0.13 -7.01
C CYS A 40 -10.59 0.93 -7.58
N CYS A 41 -11.40 0.60 -8.58
CA CYS A 41 -12.46 1.48 -9.09
C CYS A 41 -13.56 1.71 -8.05
N SER A 42 -13.99 0.68 -7.31
CA SER A 42 -15.04 0.84 -6.28
C SER A 42 -14.59 1.71 -5.11
N GLU A 43 -13.29 1.69 -4.80
CA GLU A 43 -12.67 2.56 -3.79
C GLU A 43 -12.36 3.98 -4.31
N GLY A 44 -12.70 4.28 -5.57
CA GLY A 44 -12.43 5.59 -6.19
C GLY A 44 -10.95 5.86 -6.49
N LEU A 45 -10.11 4.81 -6.49
CA LEU A 45 -8.68 4.91 -6.78
C LEU A 45 -8.39 4.86 -8.29
N LEU A 46 -9.26 4.22 -9.08
CA LEU A 46 -9.15 4.15 -10.52
C LEU A 46 -10.47 4.55 -11.18
N HIS A 47 -10.39 4.90 -12.45
CA HIS A 47 -11.55 5.06 -13.33
C HIS A 47 -11.42 4.12 -14.51
N LYS A 48 -12.52 3.47 -14.90
CA LYS A 48 -12.61 2.71 -16.15
C LYS A 48 -13.31 3.57 -17.19
N LYS A 49 -12.69 3.74 -18.35
CA LYS A 49 -13.30 4.35 -19.53
C LYS A 49 -13.08 3.43 -20.71
N ASP A 50 -14.18 3.02 -21.35
CA ASP A 50 -14.18 1.98 -22.37
C ASP A 50 -13.51 0.69 -21.86
N GLN A 51 -12.37 0.32 -22.44
CA GLN A 51 -11.59 -0.88 -22.06
C GLN A 51 -10.32 -0.56 -21.27
N ASN A 52 -10.07 0.72 -20.98
CA ASN A 52 -8.85 1.16 -20.33
C ASN A 52 -9.11 1.65 -18.91
N PHE A 53 -8.12 1.44 -18.04
CA PHE A 53 -8.09 1.94 -16.68
C PHE A 53 -7.19 3.16 -16.59
N TYR A 54 -7.62 4.11 -15.78
CA TYR A 54 -6.99 5.41 -15.57
C TYR A 54 -6.84 5.61 -14.07
N LEU A 55 -5.80 6.34 -13.67
CA LEU A 55 -5.69 6.76 -12.28
C LEU A 55 -6.77 7.78 -11.94
N ALA A 56 -7.32 7.67 -10.73
CA ALA A 56 -8.01 8.79 -10.12
C ALA A 56 -6.96 9.77 -9.58
N LYS A 57 -7.34 11.05 -9.44
CA LYS A 57 -6.44 12.11 -8.94
C LYS A 57 -5.79 11.76 -7.59
N VAL A 58 -6.55 11.15 -6.69
CA VAL A 58 -6.04 10.68 -5.39
C VAL A 58 -4.93 9.64 -5.55
N SER A 59 -5.01 8.77 -6.55
CA SER A 59 -3.99 7.75 -6.78
C SER A 59 -2.74 8.33 -7.44
N GLU A 60 -2.90 9.29 -8.35
CA GLU A 60 -1.78 10.03 -8.93
C GLU A 60 -0.98 10.78 -7.85
N GLU A 61 -1.69 11.47 -6.96
CA GLU A 61 -1.09 12.29 -5.92
C GLU A 61 -0.45 11.47 -4.79
N TYR A 62 -1.02 10.31 -4.43
CA TYR A 62 -0.63 9.62 -3.20
C TYR A 62 -0.15 8.19 -3.39
N LEU A 63 -0.35 7.55 -4.54
CA LEU A 63 0.01 6.13 -4.74
C LEU A 63 1.11 5.91 -5.78
N CYS A 64 1.48 6.94 -6.55
CA CYS A 64 2.59 6.89 -7.50
C CYS A 64 3.92 7.30 -6.85
N GLU A 65 4.99 6.60 -7.21
CA GLU A 65 6.36 6.77 -6.68
C GLU A 65 6.95 8.13 -7.03
N ASN A 66 6.64 8.66 -8.21
CA ASN A 66 7.13 9.96 -8.65
C ASN A 66 6.37 11.14 -8.03
N SER A 67 5.34 10.89 -7.22
CA SER A 67 4.66 11.95 -6.51
C SER A 67 5.49 12.41 -5.31
N LEU A 68 5.61 13.73 -5.16
CA LEU A 68 6.21 14.35 -3.97
C LEU A 68 5.48 14.00 -2.67
N PHE A 69 4.23 13.55 -2.77
CA PHE A 69 3.36 13.23 -1.65
C PHE A 69 3.03 11.73 -1.57
N SER A 70 3.84 10.89 -2.22
CA SER A 70 3.59 9.45 -2.27
C SER A 70 3.53 8.83 -0.89
N TYR A 71 2.43 8.13 -0.59
CA TYR A 71 2.26 7.26 0.56
C TYR A 71 2.68 5.81 0.26
N LYS A 72 3.29 5.54 -0.91
CA LYS A 72 3.69 4.18 -1.32
C LYS A 72 4.57 3.48 -0.27
N ASP A 73 5.57 4.17 0.26
CA ASP A 73 6.46 3.63 1.31
C ASP A 73 5.71 3.40 2.63
N PHE A 74 4.81 4.31 3.00
CA PHE A 74 3.95 4.12 4.17
C PHE A 74 3.08 2.87 4.04
N ILE A 75 2.46 2.69 2.87
CA ILE A 75 1.65 1.54 2.54
C ILE A 75 2.49 0.26 2.59
N LYS A 76 3.60 0.22 1.88
CA LYS A 76 4.43 -0.96 1.73
C LYS A 76 5.03 -1.42 3.06
N HIS A 77 5.64 -0.50 3.80
CA HIS A 77 6.46 -0.82 4.96
C HIS A 77 5.72 -0.76 6.29
N LEU A 78 4.65 0.05 6.41
CA LEU A 78 3.92 0.20 7.67
C LEU A 78 2.53 -0.42 7.64
N TYR A 79 1.90 -0.57 6.47
CA TYR A 79 0.57 -1.13 6.39
C TYR A 79 0.58 -2.62 6.07
N ILE A 80 1.42 -3.05 5.12
CA ILE A 80 1.50 -4.46 4.69
C ILE A 80 2.48 -5.24 5.58
N GLU A 81 3.73 -4.78 5.74
CA GLU A 81 4.75 -5.50 6.53
C GLU A 81 4.40 -5.63 8.02
N LEU A 82 3.60 -4.72 8.57
CA LEU A 82 3.17 -4.75 9.98
C LEU A 82 1.75 -5.30 10.20
N GLU A 83 1.09 -5.83 9.17
CA GLU A 83 -0.29 -6.32 9.26
C GLU A 83 -0.45 -7.41 10.34
N GLU A 84 0.58 -8.23 10.56
CA GLU A 84 0.60 -9.23 11.63
C GLU A 84 0.51 -8.62 13.04
N SER A 85 1.16 -7.48 13.26
CA SER A 85 1.13 -6.78 14.56
C SER A 85 -0.22 -6.10 14.82
N ARG A 86 -0.95 -5.70 13.76
CA ARG A 86 -2.21 -4.96 13.83
C ARG A 86 -3.46 -5.83 13.83
N LYS A 87 -3.32 -7.16 13.93
CA LYS A 87 -4.47 -8.06 13.95
C LYS A 87 -5.44 -7.63 15.05
N TYR A 88 -6.69 -7.36 14.65
CA TYR A 88 -7.79 -7.01 15.55
C TYR A 88 -7.94 -8.02 16.70
N SER A 89 -7.53 -9.28 16.49
CA SER A 89 -7.44 -10.30 17.54
C SER A 89 -6.50 -9.90 18.68
N ILE A 90 -5.31 -9.40 18.39
CA ILE A 90 -4.33 -8.97 19.42
C ILE A 90 -4.92 -7.82 20.25
N MET A 91 -5.58 -6.88 19.59
CA MET A 91 -6.22 -5.75 20.28
C MET A 91 -7.41 -6.23 21.12
N ARG A 92 -8.28 -7.07 20.56
CA ARG A 92 -9.39 -7.71 21.29
C ARG A 92 -8.88 -8.44 22.51
N ASP A 93 -7.86 -9.29 22.36
CA ASP A 93 -7.29 -10.09 23.44
C ASP A 93 -6.67 -9.18 24.50
N SER A 94 -5.99 -8.10 24.12
CA SER A 94 -5.43 -7.15 25.08
C SER A 94 -6.50 -6.46 25.93
N ILE A 95 -7.66 -6.17 25.33
CA ILE A 95 -8.79 -5.54 26.02
C ILE A 95 -9.50 -6.55 26.93
N THR A 96 -9.73 -7.77 26.44
CA THR A 96 -10.46 -8.80 27.21
C THR A 96 -9.62 -9.41 28.32
N THR A 97 -8.30 -9.52 28.14
CA THR A 97 -7.38 -10.08 29.14
C THR A 97 -6.71 -9.02 30.02
N ASN A 98 -6.87 -7.73 29.66
CA ASN A 98 -6.17 -6.61 30.28
C ASN A 98 -4.62 -6.74 30.25
N ILE A 99 -4.09 -7.55 29.33
CA ILE A 99 -2.65 -7.68 29.06
C ILE A 99 -2.30 -6.73 27.92
N PRO A 100 -1.40 -5.76 28.10
CA PRO A 100 -1.07 -4.81 27.04
C PRO A 100 -0.59 -5.50 25.77
N ALA A 101 -1.16 -5.14 24.63
CA ALA A 101 -0.60 -5.52 23.35
C ALA A 101 0.78 -4.85 23.20
N ASN A 102 1.85 -5.65 23.10
CA ASN A 102 3.22 -5.15 22.93
C ASN A 102 3.51 -4.64 21.50
N LEU A 103 2.47 -4.12 20.84
CA LEU A 103 2.41 -3.65 19.46
C LEU A 103 3.48 -2.59 19.12
N GLY A 104 3.86 -1.74 20.08
CA GLY A 104 4.87 -0.68 19.88
C GLY A 104 6.24 -0.93 20.53
N ARG A 105 6.35 -1.83 21.52
CA ARG A 105 7.58 -1.98 22.32
C ARG A 105 8.70 -2.77 21.62
N GLN A 106 8.36 -3.58 20.62
CA GLN A 106 9.36 -4.32 19.85
C GLN A 106 10.00 -3.47 18.73
N LEU A 107 9.28 -2.43 18.26
CA LEU A 107 9.73 -1.54 17.17
C LEU A 107 10.86 -0.57 17.58
N PHE A 108 11.20 -0.46 18.87
CA PHE A 108 12.16 0.52 19.37
C PHE A 108 13.24 -0.10 20.29
N LYS A 109 13.45 -1.42 20.19
CA LYS A 109 14.59 -2.06 20.88
C LYS A 109 15.88 -1.78 20.11
N GLU A 110 17.03 -1.73 20.80
CA GLU A 110 18.34 -1.46 20.17
C GLU A 110 18.67 -2.41 19.00
N GLU A 111 18.26 -3.67 19.10
CA GLU A 111 18.38 -4.69 18.03
C GLU A 111 17.60 -4.33 16.76
N PHE A 112 16.56 -3.50 16.86
CA PHE A 112 15.74 -3.05 15.75
C PHE A 112 16.47 -2.04 14.86
N TYR A 113 17.26 -1.14 15.46
CA TYR A 113 17.92 -0.02 14.77
C TYR A 113 19.02 -0.46 13.78
N ALA A 114 19.46 -1.71 13.81
CA ALA A 114 20.43 -2.29 12.88
C ALA A 114 19.80 -3.13 11.76
N THR A 115 18.47 -3.05 11.57
CA THR A 115 17.73 -3.93 10.65
C THR A 115 17.08 -3.16 9.50
N GLN A 116 16.84 -3.85 8.39
CA GLN A 116 16.07 -3.35 7.24
C GLN A 116 14.70 -2.79 7.65
N LEU A 117 14.11 -3.32 8.72
CA LEU A 117 12.82 -2.90 9.24
C LEU A 117 12.85 -1.48 9.84
N ALA A 118 13.97 -1.07 10.46
CA ALA A 118 14.15 0.31 10.94
C ALA A 118 14.28 1.31 9.78
N GLU A 119 14.99 0.94 8.72
CA GLU A 119 15.09 1.78 7.51
C GLU A 119 13.72 1.94 6.82
N ASN A 120 12.99 0.82 6.67
CA ASN A 120 11.65 0.79 6.10
C ASN A 120 10.68 1.64 6.93
N PHE A 121 10.74 1.54 8.26
CA PHE A 121 9.97 2.38 9.18
C PHE A 121 10.30 3.88 9.02
N ALA A 122 11.58 4.24 8.92
CA ALA A 122 12.00 5.63 8.74
C ALA A 122 11.49 6.21 7.42
N LYS A 123 11.61 5.49 6.30
CA LYS A 123 11.07 5.90 4.98
C LYS A 123 9.56 6.10 5.03
N ALA A 124 8.86 5.19 5.68
CA ALA A 124 7.41 5.22 5.83
C ALA A 124 6.92 6.41 6.69
N MET A 125 7.64 6.75 7.77
CA MET A 125 7.32 7.91 8.58
C MET A 125 7.67 9.23 7.89
N TYR A 126 8.76 9.26 7.12
CA TYR A 126 9.17 10.42 6.34
C TYR A 126 8.13 10.77 5.26
N SER A 127 7.72 9.79 4.43
CA SER A 127 6.69 9.98 3.39
C SER A 127 5.39 10.57 3.95
N LYS A 128 4.94 10.09 5.13
CA LYS A 128 3.76 10.63 5.80
C LYS A 128 3.93 12.07 6.30
N SER A 129 5.14 12.48 6.66
CA SER A 129 5.41 13.80 7.24
C SER A 129 5.52 14.91 6.19
N ILE A 130 5.83 14.57 4.94
CA ILE A 130 5.99 15.51 3.83
C ILE A 130 4.72 15.66 2.97
N ALA A 131 3.74 14.77 3.15
CA ALA A 131 2.45 14.87 2.47
C ALA A 131 1.59 16.00 3.05
N PRO A 132 0.85 16.76 2.22
CA PRO A 132 0.01 17.87 2.66
C PRO A 132 -1.13 17.39 3.57
N SER A 133 -1.54 18.26 4.50
CA SER A 133 -2.55 18.01 5.55
C SER A 133 -3.98 18.08 5.04
#